data_AF-A0A1X3RXU2-F1
#
_entry.id   AF-A0A1X3RXU2-F1
#
_cell.length_a   1.000
_cell.length_b   1.000
_cell.length_c   1.000
_cell.angle_alpha   90.00
_cell.angle_beta   90.00
_cell.angle_gamma   90.00
#
_symmetry.space_group_name_H-M   'P 1'
#
loop_
_entity.id
_entity.type
_entity.pdbx_description
1 polymer ?
#
loop_
_entity_poly.entity_id
_entity_poly.type
_entity_poly.pdbx_seq_one_letter_code
_entity_poly.pdbx_strand_id
1 'polypeptide(L)'
;MNQLHTFTIPSTSFTPNGDRFGNYLRVIHQGNVFYTHKVNYQHPEQFERLSTTGNWYFCAHQLFDGSYWIHWIADDNGLILEPETASQKAGPLLIRSIVPLLIALLAAIASCILFHTYPALATIAVVVGIFAALGASASLSTLFAFYHPINTLSLKYLARVKRRDMRFFTSPPTKTTHSVVKKRDEQWRCQAKDGDLLLEGSVNHVQDMSWRAMKGEDEVHYEAFFFTCSNRSLIMCWNRGDSSVYPPVRLTYAPPFMAINDHVRCLYENNEKKSILTQRLPSQTHKVISLINMTEGSAYRLRGAGVLGIRPNIIERCTLSPQGQYTS
;
A
#
# COMPACT_ATOMS: atom_id res chain seq x y z
N MET A 1 -17.31 -0.97 3.54
CA MET A 1 -17.77 0.30 2.93
C MET A 1 -16.57 1.25 2.91
N ASN A 2 -16.00 1.54 1.74
CA ASN A 2 -14.92 2.53 1.61
C ASN A 2 -15.55 3.90 1.35
N GLN A 3 -15.88 4.62 2.43
CA GLN A 3 -16.45 5.96 2.34
C GLN A 3 -15.34 6.99 2.09
N LEU A 4 -15.65 7.98 1.26
CA LEU A 4 -14.77 9.12 1.00
C LEU A 4 -15.03 10.23 2.04
N HIS A 5 -13.96 10.82 2.53
CA HIS A 5 -13.94 11.86 3.56
C HIS A 5 -13.08 13.03 3.11
N THR A 6 -13.41 14.20 3.63
CA THR A 6 -12.76 15.47 3.29
C THR A 6 -12.31 16.14 4.59
N PHE A 7 -11.00 16.25 4.79
CA PHE A 7 -10.41 16.73 6.03
C PHE A 7 -9.69 18.06 5.88
N THR A 8 -9.87 18.96 6.83
CA THR A 8 -8.96 20.08 7.08
C THR A 8 -8.02 19.69 8.21
N ILE A 9 -6.72 19.76 7.97
CA ILE A 9 -5.70 19.63 9.00
C ILE A 9 -4.72 20.81 8.95
N PRO A 10 -4.09 21.20 10.06
CA PRO A 10 -2.99 22.16 10.02
C PRO A 10 -1.86 21.64 9.13
N SER A 11 -1.25 22.54 8.36
CA SER A 11 -0.06 22.23 7.58
C SER A 11 1.03 21.67 8.47
N THR A 12 1.64 20.58 8.04
CA THR A 12 2.69 19.84 8.76
C THR A 12 3.64 19.21 7.76
N SER A 13 4.68 18.51 8.19
CA SER A 13 5.55 17.79 7.26
C SER A 13 5.06 16.36 7.06
N PHE A 14 5.15 15.85 5.83
CA PHE A 14 5.05 14.40 5.60
C PHE A 14 6.27 13.70 6.20
N THR A 15 6.03 12.57 6.86
CA THR A 15 7.08 11.61 7.16
C THR A 15 7.22 10.68 5.95
N PRO A 16 8.40 10.60 5.31
CA PRO A 16 8.63 9.60 4.28
C PRO A 16 8.80 8.21 4.91
N ASN A 17 8.34 7.19 4.20
CA ASN A 17 8.68 5.81 4.53
C ASN A 17 10.19 5.61 4.35
N GLY A 18 10.78 4.61 5.01
CA GLY A 18 12.18 4.27 4.80
C GLY A 18 12.44 3.49 3.50
N ASP A 19 11.59 3.69 2.48
CA ASP A 19 11.85 3.19 1.14
C ASP A 19 12.91 4.03 0.43
N ARG A 20 13.67 3.43 -0.48
CA ARG A 20 14.80 4.06 -1.19
C ARG A 20 14.44 5.40 -1.82
N PHE A 21 13.18 5.56 -2.22
CA PHE A 21 12.70 6.75 -2.93
C PHE A 21 11.87 7.69 -2.06
N GLY A 22 11.57 7.35 -0.81
CA GLY A 22 10.72 8.16 0.08
C GLY A 22 9.35 8.48 -0.54
N ASN A 23 8.82 7.56 -1.36
CA ASN A 23 7.66 7.85 -2.19
C ASN A 23 6.35 7.59 -1.45
N TYR A 24 6.35 6.62 -0.53
CA TYR A 24 5.27 6.44 0.43
C TYR A 24 5.40 7.49 1.52
N LEU A 25 4.31 8.21 1.77
CA LEU A 25 4.28 9.32 2.72
C LEU A 25 3.20 9.11 3.76
N ARG A 26 3.47 9.56 4.98
CA ARG A 26 2.52 9.52 6.10
C ARG A 26 2.41 10.89 6.76
N VAL A 27 1.19 11.24 7.20
CA VAL A 27 0.92 12.32 8.15
C VAL A 27 0.12 11.77 9.31
N ILE A 28 0.45 12.19 10.53
CA ILE A 28 -0.27 11.84 11.75
C ILE A 28 -0.87 13.13 12.34
N HIS A 29 -2.18 13.14 12.59
CA HIS A 29 -2.86 14.27 13.19
C HIS A 29 -4.02 13.82 14.09
N GLN A 30 -4.02 14.26 15.35
CA GLN A 30 -5.04 13.91 16.36
C GLN A 30 -5.32 12.39 16.47
N GLY A 31 -4.26 11.58 16.37
CA GLY A 31 -4.34 10.12 16.40
C GLY A 31 -4.78 9.46 15.08
N ASN A 32 -5.17 10.24 14.06
CA ASN A 32 -5.44 9.72 12.73
C ASN A 32 -4.16 9.63 11.93
N VAL A 33 -4.09 8.61 11.08
CA VAL A 33 -2.96 8.38 10.18
C VAL A 33 -3.45 8.47 8.75
N PHE A 34 -2.76 9.27 7.95
CA PHE A 34 -3.05 9.49 6.55
C PHE A 34 -1.84 9.05 5.73
N TYR A 35 -2.07 8.20 4.73
CA TYR A 35 -1.06 7.72 3.80
C TYR A 35 -1.29 8.25 2.40
N THR A 36 -0.20 8.38 1.66
CA THR A 36 -0.28 8.55 0.22
C THR A 36 0.98 8.04 -0.45
N HIS A 37 1.01 8.08 -1.78
CA HIS A 37 2.20 7.75 -2.55
C HIS A 37 2.41 8.74 -3.67
N LYS A 38 3.62 9.31 -3.75
CA LYS A 38 4.01 10.36 -4.70
C LYS A 38 3.65 10.03 -6.16
N VAL A 39 3.88 8.79 -6.60
CA VAL A 39 3.56 8.33 -7.98
C VAL A 39 2.09 8.40 -8.38
N ASN A 40 1.15 8.50 -7.44
CA ASN A 40 -0.28 8.58 -7.76
C ASN A 40 -0.73 10.00 -8.16
N TYR A 41 0.21 10.94 -8.21
CA TYR A 41 -0.04 12.35 -8.51
C TYR A 41 0.59 12.72 -9.85
N GLN A 42 -0.01 13.69 -10.55
CA GLN A 42 0.50 14.14 -11.85
C GLN A 42 1.89 14.75 -11.77
N HIS A 43 2.15 15.46 -10.67
CA HIS A 43 3.38 16.22 -10.44
C HIS A 43 3.97 15.88 -9.06
N PRO A 44 4.59 14.69 -8.90
CA PRO A 44 5.09 14.21 -7.61
C PRO A 44 6.14 15.13 -6.96
N GLU A 45 6.87 15.90 -7.76
CA GLU A 45 7.86 16.87 -7.32
C GLU A 45 7.24 18.07 -6.56
N GLN A 46 5.94 18.31 -6.71
CA GLN A 46 5.26 19.44 -6.07
C GLN A 46 4.95 19.21 -4.59
N PHE A 47 5.17 18.00 -4.06
CA PHE A 47 5.04 17.73 -2.62
C PHE A 47 5.93 18.65 -1.77
N GLU A 48 7.14 18.96 -2.26
CA GLU A 48 8.08 19.86 -1.56
C GLU A 48 7.63 21.33 -1.59
N ARG A 49 6.60 21.66 -2.37
CA ARG A 49 6.03 23.01 -2.49
C ARG A 49 4.78 23.22 -1.62
N LEU A 50 4.29 22.17 -0.97
CA LEU A 50 3.16 22.31 -0.05
C LEU A 50 3.52 23.29 1.06
N SER A 51 2.59 24.20 1.35
CA SER A 51 2.78 25.17 2.44
C SER A 51 3.06 24.46 3.76
N THR A 52 4.07 24.93 4.50
CA THR A 52 4.35 24.50 5.87
C THR A 52 3.57 25.30 6.91
N THR A 53 2.72 26.24 6.46
CA THR A 53 1.89 27.10 7.31
C THR A 53 0.44 27.15 6.79
N GLY A 54 -0.51 27.42 7.69
CA GLY A 54 -1.94 27.38 7.36
C GLY A 54 -2.51 25.97 7.47
N ASN A 55 -3.38 25.62 6.54
CA ASN A 55 -4.07 24.34 6.50
C ASN A 55 -3.83 23.58 5.19
N TRP A 56 -3.90 22.26 5.31
CA TRP A 56 -4.04 21.34 4.21
C TRP A 56 -5.45 20.75 4.18
N TYR A 57 -5.91 20.51 2.96
CA TYR A 57 -7.22 19.98 2.64
C TYR A 57 -7.05 18.63 1.94
N PHE A 58 -7.49 17.56 2.58
CA PHE A 58 -7.33 16.20 2.09
C PHE A 58 -8.65 15.62 1.61
N CYS A 59 -8.63 14.97 0.46
CA CYS A 59 -9.69 14.05 0.06
C CYS A 59 -9.17 12.63 0.17
N ALA A 60 -9.72 11.86 1.10
CA ALA A 60 -9.21 10.55 1.46
C ALA A 60 -10.34 9.54 1.65
N HIS A 61 -10.07 8.26 1.42
CA HIS A 61 -11.00 7.21 1.84
C HIS A 61 -10.46 6.47 3.06
N GLN A 62 -11.37 5.92 3.86
CA GLN A 62 -11.00 5.16 5.04
C GLN A 62 -10.57 3.73 4.65
N LEU A 63 -9.45 3.28 5.20
CA LEU A 63 -8.94 1.92 5.11
C LEU A 63 -9.51 1.07 6.25
N PHE A 64 -9.43 -0.26 6.17
CA PHE A 64 -10.07 -1.14 7.15
C PHE A 64 -9.48 -1.01 8.56
N ASP A 65 -8.24 -0.57 8.70
CA ASP A 65 -7.61 -0.26 9.99
C ASP A 65 -8.05 1.08 10.58
N GLY A 66 -8.90 1.81 9.88
CA GLY A 66 -9.38 3.12 10.26
C GLY A 66 -8.40 4.25 9.94
N SER A 67 -7.24 3.96 9.36
CA SER A 67 -6.38 4.97 8.73
C SER A 67 -7.00 5.44 7.40
N TYR A 68 -6.38 6.41 6.76
CA TYR A 68 -6.91 7.04 5.56
C TYR A 68 -5.90 7.02 4.43
N TRP A 69 -6.37 6.79 3.21
CA TRP A 69 -5.57 6.96 2.00
C TRP A 69 -5.95 8.25 1.29
N ILE A 70 -4.99 9.16 1.15
CA ILE A 70 -5.17 10.46 0.49
C ILE A 70 -5.11 10.28 -1.03
N HIS A 71 -6.16 10.73 -1.71
CA HIS A 71 -6.24 10.77 -3.17
C HIS A 71 -5.65 12.06 -3.75
N TRP A 72 -5.89 13.18 -3.09
CA TRP A 72 -5.33 14.47 -3.46
C TRP A 72 -5.28 15.44 -2.27
N ILE A 73 -4.43 16.45 -2.39
CA ILE A 73 -4.14 17.43 -1.35
C ILE A 73 -4.26 18.82 -1.95
N ALA A 74 -4.82 19.76 -1.21
CA ALA A 74 -4.70 21.18 -1.50
C ALA A 74 -4.20 21.93 -0.26
N ASP A 75 -3.60 23.11 -0.44
CA ASP A 75 -3.21 24.00 0.66
C ASP A 75 -3.91 25.36 0.59
N ASP A 76 -3.81 26.14 1.67
CA ASP A 76 -4.36 27.50 1.76
C ASP A 76 -3.75 28.47 0.73
N ASN A 77 -2.56 28.18 0.22
CA ASN A 77 -1.87 29.02 -0.78
C ASN A 77 -2.35 28.73 -2.21
N GLY A 78 -3.26 27.78 -2.38
CA GLY A 78 -3.88 27.45 -3.67
C GLY A 78 -3.11 26.41 -4.49
N LEU A 79 -2.07 25.77 -3.93
CA LEU A 79 -1.47 24.60 -4.57
C LEU A 79 -2.41 23.41 -4.42
N ILE A 80 -2.61 22.67 -5.51
CA ILE A 80 -3.42 21.44 -5.53
C ILE A 80 -2.57 20.33 -6.15
N LEU A 81 -2.27 19.31 -5.35
CA LEU A 81 -1.63 18.10 -5.82
C LEU A 81 -2.71 17.16 -6.38
N GLU A 82 -2.87 17.19 -7.70
CA GLU A 82 -3.89 16.42 -8.40
C GLU A 82 -3.50 14.94 -8.58
N PRO A 83 -4.46 14.02 -8.52
CA PRO A 83 -4.19 12.62 -8.82
C PRO A 83 -3.90 12.46 -10.31
N GLU A 84 -3.09 11.47 -10.67
CA GLU A 84 -2.80 11.13 -12.07
C GLU A 84 -4.08 10.90 -12.89
N THR A 85 -5.12 10.35 -12.25
CA THR A 85 -6.43 10.11 -12.88
C THR A 85 -7.16 11.39 -13.30
N ALA A 86 -6.82 12.56 -12.77
CA ALA A 86 -7.49 13.82 -13.11
C ALA A 86 -7.13 14.34 -14.50
N SER A 87 -5.99 13.94 -15.09
CA SER A 87 -5.60 14.30 -16.46
C SER A 87 -6.12 13.28 -17.49
N GLN A 88 -6.57 12.10 -17.03
CA GLN A 88 -7.02 11.03 -17.90
C GLN A 88 -8.41 11.33 -18.49
N LYS A 89 -8.53 11.17 -19.82
CA LYS A 89 -9.80 11.30 -20.53
C LYS A 89 -10.45 9.93 -20.70
N ALA A 90 -11.76 9.86 -20.45
CA ALA A 90 -12.55 8.63 -20.57
C ALA A 90 -12.46 7.98 -21.97
N GLY A 91 -12.50 8.78 -23.04
CA GLY A 91 -12.50 8.30 -24.44
C GLY A 91 -11.26 7.46 -24.79
N PRO A 92 -10.03 8.00 -24.67
CA PRO A 92 -8.80 7.24 -24.91
C PRO A 92 -8.67 5.98 -24.05
N LEU A 93 -9.10 6.03 -22.78
CA LEU A 93 -9.11 4.85 -21.91
C LEU A 93 -10.06 3.76 -22.43
N LEU A 94 -11.27 4.13 -22.82
CA LEU A 94 -12.25 3.20 -23.40
C LEU A 94 -11.71 2.54 -24.67
N ILE A 95 -11.11 3.31 -25.59
CA ILE A 95 -10.52 2.78 -26.82
C ILE A 95 -9.41 1.78 -26.48
N ARG A 96 -8.51 2.13 -25.56
CA ARG A 96 -7.41 1.27 -25.12
C ARG A 96 -7.90 -0.04 -24.48
N SER A 97 -9.09 -0.04 -23.87
CA SER A 97 -9.70 -1.25 -23.30
C SER A 97 -10.49 -2.08 -24.31
N ILE A 98 -11.25 -1.45 -25.21
CA ILE A 98 -12.15 -2.14 -26.15
C ILE A 98 -11.38 -2.76 -27.32
N VAL A 99 -10.37 -2.06 -27.87
CA VAL A 99 -9.64 -2.53 -29.07
C VAL A 99 -8.95 -3.88 -28.83
N PRO A 100 -8.18 -4.10 -27.74
CA PRO A 100 -7.57 -5.40 -27.48
C PRO A 100 -8.60 -6.50 -27.22
N LEU A 101 -9.74 -6.17 -26.60
CA LEU A 101 -10.81 -7.14 -26.37
C LEU A 101 -11.43 -7.60 -27.70
N LEU A 102 -11.64 -6.68 -28.64
CA LEU A 102 -12.15 -7.00 -29.97
C LEU A 102 -11.14 -7.86 -30.76
N ILE A 103 -9.85 -7.53 -30.70
CA ILE A 103 -8.79 -8.32 -31.34
C ILE A 103 -8.76 -9.74 -30.76
N ALA A 104 -8.83 -9.89 -29.44
CA ALA A 104 -8.86 -11.19 -28.78
C ALA A 104 -10.07 -12.02 -29.23
N LEU A 105 -11.26 -11.40 -29.35
CA LEU A 105 -12.47 -12.05 -29.83
C LEU A 105 -12.34 -12.51 -31.29
N LEU A 106 -11.86 -11.63 -32.18
CA LEU A 106 -11.67 -11.97 -33.60
C LEU A 106 -10.64 -13.09 -33.79
N ALA A 107 -9.56 -13.05 -33.01
CA ALA A 107 -8.53 -14.09 -33.01
C ALA A 107 -9.08 -15.45 -32.54
N ALA A 108 -9.94 -15.47 -31.53
CA ALA A 108 -10.60 -16.70 -31.09
C ALA A 108 -11.53 -17.27 -32.18
N ILE A 109 -12.33 -16.43 -32.82
CA ILE A 109 -13.20 -16.84 -33.94
C ILE A 109 -12.37 -17.41 -35.10
N ALA A 110 -11.31 -16.70 -35.50
CA ALA A 110 -10.40 -17.14 -36.57
C ALA A 110 -9.73 -18.48 -36.23
N SER A 111 -9.31 -18.67 -34.97
CA SER A 111 -8.75 -19.95 -34.51
C SER A 111 -9.75 -21.08 -34.67
N CYS A 112 -11.02 -20.90 -34.27
CA CYS A 112 -12.04 -21.94 -34.40
C CYS A 112 -12.30 -22.34 -35.86
N ILE A 113 -12.31 -21.38 -36.78
CA ILE A 113 -12.54 -21.63 -38.21
C ILE A 113 -11.33 -22.32 -38.85
N LEU A 114 -10.12 -21.85 -38.55
CA LEU A 114 -8.90 -22.29 -39.23
C LEU A 114 -8.31 -23.57 -38.64
N PHE A 115 -8.76 -24.03 -37.47
CA PHE A 115 -8.17 -25.14 -36.74
C PHE A 115 -8.04 -26.42 -37.57
N HIS A 116 -9.08 -26.76 -38.33
CA HIS A 116 -9.11 -27.99 -39.14
C HIS A 116 -8.49 -27.82 -40.53
N THR A 117 -8.55 -26.62 -41.11
CA THR A 117 -8.13 -26.38 -42.51
C THR A 117 -6.70 -25.87 -42.62
N TYR A 118 -6.26 -25.03 -41.68
CA TYR A 118 -4.94 -24.37 -41.70
C TYR A 118 -4.37 -24.25 -40.28
N PRO A 119 -3.81 -25.33 -39.71
CA PRO A 119 -3.39 -25.37 -38.30
C PRO A 119 -2.29 -24.35 -37.98
N ALA A 120 -1.40 -24.05 -38.93
CA ALA A 120 -0.36 -23.03 -38.73
C ALA A 120 -0.95 -21.61 -38.55
N LEU A 121 -1.98 -21.26 -39.32
CA LEU A 121 -2.67 -19.97 -39.19
C LEU A 121 -3.52 -19.92 -37.91
N ALA A 122 -4.12 -21.05 -37.52
CA ALA A 122 -4.83 -21.15 -36.24
C ALA A 122 -3.89 -20.88 -35.05
N THR A 123 -2.68 -21.43 -35.05
CA THR A 123 -1.68 -21.16 -33.99
C THR A 123 -1.31 -19.68 -33.90
N ILE A 124 -1.11 -19.00 -35.03
CA ILE A 124 -0.84 -17.56 -35.05
C ILE A 124 -2.01 -16.77 -34.46
N ALA A 125 -3.25 -17.12 -34.83
CA ALA A 125 -4.45 -16.49 -34.28
C ALA A 125 -4.52 -16.68 -32.76
N VAL A 126 -4.25 -17.88 -32.24
CA VAL A 126 -4.20 -18.13 -30.78
C VAL A 126 -3.19 -17.22 -30.08
N VAL A 127 -1.96 -17.13 -30.61
CA VAL A 127 -0.91 -16.29 -30.03
C VAL A 127 -1.33 -14.82 -29.99
N VAL A 128 -1.86 -14.29 -31.11
CA VAL A 128 -2.38 -12.91 -31.18
C VAL A 128 -3.51 -12.70 -30.17
N GLY A 129 -4.42 -13.67 -30.04
CA GLY A 129 -5.53 -13.63 -29.09
C GLY A 129 -5.05 -13.56 -27.64
N ILE A 130 -4.02 -14.33 -27.28
CA ILE A 130 -3.43 -14.31 -25.92
C ILE A 130 -2.83 -12.94 -25.61
N PHE A 131 -2.00 -12.39 -26.49
CA PHE A 131 -1.41 -11.06 -26.25
C PHE A 131 -2.46 -9.96 -26.17
N ALA A 132 -3.50 -10.03 -27.02
CA ALA A 132 -4.61 -9.09 -26.98
C ALA A 132 -5.42 -9.21 -25.69
N ALA A 133 -5.67 -10.42 -25.20
CA ALA A 133 -6.35 -10.67 -23.92
C ALA A 133 -5.55 -10.16 -22.71
N LEU A 134 -4.21 -10.33 -22.72
CA LEU A 134 -3.33 -9.77 -21.69
C LEU A 134 -3.34 -8.24 -21.70
N GLY A 135 -3.35 -7.61 -22.89
CA GLY A 135 -3.53 -6.16 -23.01
C GLY A 135 -4.90 -5.67 -22.54
N ALA A 136 -5.95 -6.43 -22.85
CA ALA A 136 -7.32 -6.14 -22.42
C ALA A 136 -7.46 -6.19 -20.89
N SER A 137 -6.89 -7.21 -20.23
CA SER A 137 -7.01 -7.35 -18.78
C SER A 137 -6.35 -6.20 -18.02
N ALA A 138 -5.15 -5.78 -18.44
CA ALA A 138 -4.44 -4.64 -17.84
C ALA A 138 -5.20 -3.32 -18.02
N SER A 139 -5.69 -3.05 -19.24
CA SER A 139 -6.42 -1.82 -19.55
C SER A 139 -7.81 -1.78 -18.89
N LEU A 140 -8.54 -2.90 -18.87
CA LEU A 140 -9.85 -3.00 -18.21
C LEU A 140 -9.73 -2.76 -16.70
N SER A 141 -8.65 -3.23 -16.07
CA SER A 141 -8.34 -2.92 -14.68
C SER A 141 -8.23 -1.41 -14.44
N THR A 142 -7.51 -0.68 -15.30
CA THR A 142 -7.41 0.79 -15.20
C THR A 142 -8.74 1.50 -15.44
N LEU A 143 -9.55 0.99 -16.38
CA LEU A 143 -10.87 1.52 -16.68
C LEU A 143 -11.83 1.40 -15.50
N PHE A 144 -11.86 0.23 -14.85
CA PHE A 144 -12.67 0.04 -13.64
C PHE A 144 -12.22 0.93 -12.48
N ALA A 145 -10.91 1.17 -12.33
CA ALA A 145 -10.41 2.11 -11.34
C ALA A 145 -10.85 3.56 -11.65
N PHE A 146 -10.83 3.95 -12.93
CA PHE A 146 -11.27 5.27 -13.38
C PHE A 146 -12.75 5.52 -13.08
N TYR A 147 -13.62 4.54 -13.39
CA TYR A 147 -15.06 4.63 -13.11
C TYR A 147 -15.45 4.25 -11.68
N HIS A 148 -14.48 3.95 -10.81
CA HIS A 148 -14.79 3.60 -9.43
C HIS A 148 -15.55 4.75 -8.75
N PRO A 149 -16.60 4.48 -7.94
CA PRO A 149 -17.40 5.52 -7.28
C PRO A 149 -16.55 6.49 -6.45
N ILE A 150 -15.52 5.98 -5.75
CA ILE A 150 -14.58 6.80 -4.98
C ILE A 150 -13.79 7.74 -5.89
N ASN A 151 -13.28 7.27 -7.03
CA ASN A 151 -12.55 8.13 -7.97
C ASN A 151 -13.48 9.22 -8.50
N THR A 152 -14.67 8.84 -8.95
CA THR A 152 -15.67 9.76 -9.49
C THR A 152 -16.06 10.83 -8.47
N LEU A 153 -16.31 10.45 -7.22
CA LEU A 153 -16.67 11.39 -6.16
C LEU A 153 -15.47 12.27 -5.76
N SER A 154 -14.27 11.69 -5.66
CA SER A 154 -13.03 12.40 -5.39
C SER A 154 -12.75 13.49 -6.43
N LEU A 155 -12.94 13.19 -7.72
CA LEU A 155 -12.80 14.17 -8.80
C LEU A 155 -13.89 15.25 -8.77
N LYS A 156 -15.10 14.94 -8.31
CA LYS A 156 -16.15 15.94 -8.09
C LYS A 156 -15.76 16.92 -6.98
N TYR A 157 -15.20 16.45 -5.87
CA TYR A 157 -14.68 17.32 -4.82
C TYR A 157 -13.47 18.12 -5.28
N LEU A 158 -12.56 17.52 -6.06
CA LEU A 158 -11.45 18.23 -6.68
C LEU A 158 -11.94 19.40 -7.55
N ALA A 159 -12.97 19.18 -8.37
CA ALA A 159 -13.56 20.23 -9.20
C ALA A 159 -14.18 21.38 -8.37
N ARG A 160 -14.70 21.11 -7.17
CA ARG A 160 -15.18 22.15 -6.23
C ARG A 160 -14.02 22.94 -5.63
N VAL A 161 -12.95 22.25 -5.21
CA VAL A 161 -11.74 22.88 -4.68
C VAL A 161 -11.07 23.78 -5.72
N LYS A 162 -11.02 23.37 -6.99
CA LYS A 162 -10.55 24.22 -8.09
C LYS A 162 -11.35 25.53 -8.25
N ARG A 163 -12.62 25.53 -7.81
CA ARG A 163 -13.49 26.73 -7.75
C ARG A 163 -13.39 27.48 -6.40
N ARG A 164 -12.42 27.12 -5.55
CA ARG A 164 -12.18 27.68 -4.21
C ARG A 164 -13.32 27.44 -3.21
N ASP A 165 -14.13 26.41 -3.41
CA ASP A 165 -15.11 25.99 -2.41
C ASP A 165 -14.47 24.97 -1.45
N MET A 166 -14.19 25.41 -0.22
CA MET A 166 -13.60 24.59 0.85
C MET A 166 -14.58 24.31 2.00
N ARG A 167 -15.86 24.67 1.87
CA ARG A 167 -16.82 24.67 3.01
C ARG A 167 -17.21 23.28 3.50
N PHE A 168 -16.96 22.25 2.70
CA PHE A 168 -17.33 20.86 3.00
C PHE A 168 -16.21 20.08 3.72
N PHE A 169 -15.04 20.69 3.93
CA PHE A 169 -13.99 20.05 4.70
C PHE A 169 -14.26 20.18 6.20
N THR A 170 -13.94 19.12 6.94
CA THR A 170 -14.14 19.08 8.39
C THR A 170 -12.85 18.64 9.08
N SER A 171 -12.65 19.03 10.33
CA SER A 171 -11.54 18.48 11.11
C SER A 171 -11.76 16.98 11.34
N PRO A 172 -10.69 16.15 11.29
CA PRO A 172 -10.83 14.73 11.56
C PRO A 172 -11.25 14.50 13.03
N PRO A 173 -11.99 13.42 13.33
CA PRO A 173 -12.35 13.10 14.70
C PRO A 173 -11.09 12.71 15.49
N THR A 174 -10.97 13.15 16.74
CA THR A 174 -9.85 12.73 17.59
C THR A 174 -9.93 11.23 17.88
N LYS A 175 -8.85 10.48 17.58
CA LYS A 175 -8.77 9.04 17.83
C LYS A 175 -7.77 8.71 18.93
N THR A 176 -8.18 7.84 19.85
CA THR A 176 -7.29 7.19 20.81
C THR A 176 -6.86 5.83 20.27
N THR A 177 -6.00 5.84 19.25
CA THR A 177 -5.55 4.64 18.51
C THR A 177 -4.74 3.68 19.39
N HIS A 178 -4.10 4.20 20.44
CA HIS A 178 -3.16 3.44 21.26
C HIS A 178 -3.79 2.36 22.14
N SER A 179 -5.04 2.50 22.60
CA SER A 179 -5.58 1.56 23.59
C SER A 179 -5.79 0.16 23.02
N VAL A 180 -6.18 0.05 21.75
CA VAL A 180 -6.47 -1.23 21.13
C VAL A 180 -5.20 -1.92 20.63
N VAL A 181 -4.28 -1.15 20.07
CA VAL A 181 -2.96 -1.63 19.67
C VAL A 181 -2.20 -2.18 20.88
N LYS A 182 -2.30 -1.52 22.04
CA LYS A 182 -1.76 -2.03 23.32
C LYS A 182 -2.39 -3.35 23.76
N LYS A 183 -3.71 -3.52 23.67
CA LYS A 183 -4.37 -4.81 23.99
C LYS A 183 -3.89 -5.94 23.09
N ARG A 184 -3.69 -5.64 21.80
CA ARG A 184 -3.21 -6.65 20.85
C ARG A 184 -1.74 -6.99 21.07
N ASP A 185 -0.92 -5.99 21.41
CA ASP A 185 0.46 -6.21 21.88
C ASP A 185 0.49 -7.21 23.03
N GLU A 186 -0.31 -6.96 24.08
CA GLU A 186 -0.45 -7.84 25.23
C GLU A 186 -0.84 -9.26 24.81
N GLN A 187 -1.87 -9.39 23.96
CA GLN A 187 -2.31 -10.69 23.44
C GLN A 187 -1.19 -11.43 22.69
N TRP A 188 -0.41 -10.74 21.86
CA TRP A 188 0.67 -11.34 21.10
C TRP A 188 1.85 -11.73 21.97
N ARG A 189 2.17 -10.93 22.99
CA ARG A 189 3.18 -11.26 24.00
C ARG A 189 2.81 -12.51 24.79
N CYS A 190 1.53 -12.68 25.16
CA CYS A 190 1.05 -13.90 25.81
C CYS A 190 1.14 -15.16 24.92
N GLN A 191 1.33 -15.00 23.61
CA GLN A 191 1.44 -16.11 22.64
C GLN A 191 2.88 -16.32 22.14
N ALA A 192 3.84 -15.57 22.68
CA ALA A 192 5.26 -15.74 22.35
C ALA A 192 5.77 -17.10 22.83
N LYS A 193 6.72 -17.69 22.09
CA LYS A 193 7.34 -18.97 22.45
C LYS A 193 8.50 -18.75 23.42
N ASP A 194 8.84 -19.81 24.16
CA ASP A 194 10.07 -19.84 24.95
C ASP A 194 11.28 -19.62 24.03
N GLY A 195 11.98 -18.49 24.22
CA GLY A 195 13.12 -18.07 23.41
C GLY A 195 12.85 -16.91 22.45
N ASP A 196 11.62 -16.42 22.33
CA ASP A 196 11.36 -15.16 21.63
C ASP A 196 11.79 -13.97 22.51
N LEU A 197 12.35 -12.93 21.90
CA LEU A 197 12.84 -11.75 22.61
C LEU A 197 11.96 -10.53 22.31
N LEU A 198 11.78 -9.69 23.32
CA LEU A 198 11.07 -8.43 23.22
C LEU A 198 12.06 -7.28 23.09
N LEU A 199 11.85 -6.44 22.09
CA LEU A 199 12.56 -5.19 21.89
C LEU A 199 11.58 -4.03 21.91
N GLU A 200 11.95 -2.94 22.56
CA GLU A 200 11.23 -1.68 22.49
C GLU A 200 12.23 -0.54 22.31
N GLY A 201 11.89 0.42 21.47
CA GLY A 201 12.71 1.59 21.24
C GLY A 201 12.36 2.36 19.98
N SER A 202 13.17 3.36 19.69
CA SER A 202 13.07 4.15 18.47
C SER A 202 13.85 3.51 17.33
N VAL A 203 13.28 3.60 16.14
CA VAL A 203 13.91 3.19 14.90
C VAL A 203 14.98 4.21 14.52
N ASN A 204 16.24 3.76 14.44
CA ASN A 204 17.39 4.62 14.11
C ASN A 204 17.74 4.58 12.62
N HIS A 205 17.40 3.48 11.95
CA HIS A 205 17.67 3.28 10.53
C HIS A 205 16.58 2.38 9.94
N VAL A 206 16.15 2.67 8.70
CA VAL A 206 15.28 1.82 7.88
C VAL A 206 15.86 1.78 6.48
N GLN A 207 15.77 0.60 5.87
CA GLN A 207 16.07 0.36 4.48
C GLN A 207 15.04 -0.62 3.92
N ASP A 208 14.47 -0.30 2.77
CA ASP A 208 13.67 -1.24 1.98
C ASP A 208 14.57 -2.26 1.27
N MET A 209 14.06 -3.49 1.20
CA MET A 209 14.71 -4.57 0.49
C MET A 209 13.67 -5.31 -0.33
N SER A 210 14.09 -5.78 -1.51
CA SER A 210 13.30 -6.71 -2.30
C SER A 210 14.19 -7.80 -2.90
N TRP A 211 13.65 -8.99 -3.01
CA TRP A 211 14.31 -10.12 -3.65
C TRP A 211 13.27 -11.08 -4.22
N ARG A 212 13.75 -12.04 -4.99
CA ARG A 212 12.94 -13.12 -5.55
C ARG A 212 13.48 -14.43 -5.02
N ALA A 213 12.60 -15.37 -4.74
CA ALA A 213 12.98 -16.70 -4.33
C ALA A 213 12.08 -17.75 -4.96
N MET A 214 12.67 -18.87 -5.34
CA MET A 214 11.95 -20.03 -5.84
C MET A 214 11.25 -20.74 -4.68
N LYS A 215 9.97 -21.05 -4.84
CA LYS A 215 9.17 -21.85 -3.90
C LYS A 215 8.56 -23.02 -4.67
N GLY A 216 9.31 -24.11 -4.76
CA GLY A 216 8.99 -25.19 -5.70
C GLY A 216 9.19 -24.70 -7.13
N GLU A 217 8.16 -24.78 -7.97
CA GLU A 217 8.17 -24.29 -9.35
C GLU A 217 7.81 -22.80 -9.46
N ASP A 218 7.24 -22.20 -8.41
CA ASP A 218 6.78 -20.81 -8.44
C ASP A 218 7.88 -19.81 -8.04
N GLU A 219 8.05 -18.74 -8.81
CA GLU A 219 8.85 -17.57 -8.43
C GLU A 219 8.03 -16.66 -7.52
N VAL A 220 8.49 -16.44 -6.28
CA VAL A 220 7.83 -15.56 -5.31
C VAL A 220 8.66 -14.30 -5.09
N HIS A 221 8.00 -13.14 -5.16
CA HIS A 221 8.60 -11.84 -4.94
C HIS A 221 8.40 -11.40 -3.48
N TYR A 222 9.48 -11.00 -2.84
CA TYR A 222 9.52 -10.58 -1.45
C TYR A 222 9.86 -9.11 -1.35
N GLU A 223 9.23 -8.45 -0.38
CA GLU A 223 9.57 -7.12 0.09
C GLU A 223 9.85 -7.19 1.59
N ALA A 224 10.72 -6.31 2.09
CA ALA A 224 11.06 -6.23 3.49
C ALA A 224 11.51 -4.84 3.91
N PHE A 225 11.38 -4.57 5.21
CA PHE A 225 12.14 -3.53 5.88
C PHE A 225 13.25 -4.17 6.68
N PHE A 226 14.48 -3.76 6.40
CA PHE A 226 15.61 -3.87 7.30
C PHE A 226 15.65 -2.62 8.16
N PHE A 227 15.76 -2.76 9.47
CA PHE A 227 15.79 -1.60 10.36
C PHE A 227 16.62 -1.87 11.61
N THR A 228 17.08 -0.79 12.25
CA THR A 228 17.79 -0.87 13.52
C THR A 228 16.99 -0.19 14.62
N CYS A 229 16.88 -0.85 15.76
CA CYS A 229 16.21 -0.35 16.96
C CYS A 229 17.04 -0.77 18.16
N SER A 230 17.35 0.15 19.08
CA SER A 230 18.10 -0.14 20.32
C SER A 230 19.36 -1.01 20.08
N ASN A 231 20.17 -0.65 19.07
CA ASN A 231 21.38 -1.35 18.63
C ASN A 231 21.18 -2.80 18.13
N ARG A 232 19.94 -3.19 17.83
CA ARG A 232 19.60 -4.49 17.21
C ARG A 232 19.16 -4.28 15.78
N SER A 233 19.72 -5.08 14.88
CA SER A 233 19.33 -5.13 13.47
C SER A 233 18.22 -6.16 13.28
N LEU A 234 17.11 -5.72 12.71
CA LEU A 234 15.87 -6.48 12.56
C LEU A 234 15.42 -6.49 11.11
N ILE A 235 14.72 -7.55 10.71
CA ILE A 235 14.09 -7.66 9.40
C ILE A 235 12.63 -8.11 9.51
N MET A 236 11.75 -7.39 8.82
CA MET A 236 10.34 -7.74 8.63
C MET A 236 10.08 -7.91 7.14
N CYS A 237 9.58 -9.07 6.70
CA CYS A 237 9.37 -9.40 5.29
C CYS A 237 7.94 -9.87 4.99
N TRP A 238 7.45 -9.55 3.79
CA TRP A 238 6.12 -9.88 3.27
C TRP A 238 6.15 -10.20 1.77
N ASN A 239 5.04 -10.72 1.22
CA ASN A 239 4.93 -11.01 -0.22
C ASN A 239 4.58 -9.72 -0.96
N ARG A 240 5.22 -9.48 -2.11
CA ARG A 240 4.85 -8.35 -2.98
C ARG A 240 3.38 -8.41 -3.43
N GLY A 241 2.82 -9.60 -3.65
CA GLY A 241 1.41 -9.77 -4.00
C GLY A 241 0.44 -9.16 -2.98
N ASP A 242 0.86 -9.08 -1.71
CA ASP A 242 0.06 -8.53 -0.60
C ASP A 242 0.19 -7.00 -0.46
N SER A 243 1.11 -6.37 -1.20
CA SER A 243 1.50 -4.95 -1.03
C SER A 243 1.60 -4.16 -2.34
N SER A 244 1.29 -4.79 -3.47
CA SER A 244 1.41 -4.14 -4.78
C SER A 244 0.62 -2.84 -4.81
N VAL A 245 1.21 -1.80 -5.40
CA VAL A 245 0.60 -0.48 -5.60
C VAL A 245 -0.60 -0.64 -6.53
N TYR A 246 -1.74 -0.99 -5.95
CA TYR A 246 -3.01 -1.00 -6.65
C TYR A 246 -3.42 0.44 -6.99
N PRO A 247 -4.29 0.64 -8.00
CA PRO A 247 -4.95 1.92 -8.16
C PRO A 247 -5.47 2.38 -6.80
N PRO A 248 -5.19 3.63 -6.35
CA PRO A 248 -5.51 4.13 -5.01
C PRO A 248 -6.90 3.77 -4.49
N VAL A 249 -7.88 3.74 -5.39
CA VAL A 249 -9.29 3.45 -5.08
C VAL A 249 -9.59 1.99 -4.71
N ARG A 250 -8.67 1.07 -4.95
CA ARG A 250 -8.78 -0.36 -4.59
C ARG A 250 -8.01 -0.70 -3.32
N LEU A 251 -7.27 0.24 -2.76
CA LEU A 251 -6.59 0.02 -1.49
C LEU A 251 -7.65 -0.12 -0.40
N THR A 252 -7.55 -1.21 0.36
CA THR A 252 -8.41 -1.49 1.51
C THR A 252 -7.61 -1.57 2.80
N TYR A 253 -6.31 -1.85 2.69
CA TYR A 253 -5.36 -1.95 3.80
C TYR A 253 -4.26 -0.91 3.64
N ALA A 254 -3.79 -0.39 4.77
CA ALA A 254 -2.62 0.47 4.77
C ALA A 254 -1.37 -0.35 4.37
N PRO A 255 -0.48 0.21 3.54
CA PRO A 255 0.78 -0.44 3.23
C PRO A 255 1.65 -0.58 4.49
N PRO A 256 2.60 -1.53 4.52
CA PRO A 256 3.68 -1.52 5.49
C PRO A 256 4.42 -0.18 5.48
N PHE A 257 4.56 0.44 6.65
CA PHE A 257 5.18 1.76 6.78
C PHE A 257 6.08 1.79 8.01
N MET A 258 7.29 2.29 7.84
CA MET A 258 8.24 2.50 8.93
C MET A 258 9.15 3.67 8.60
N ALA A 259 9.28 4.61 9.54
CA ALA A 259 10.17 5.75 9.41
C ALA A 259 11.19 5.79 10.55
N ILE A 260 12.26 6.55 10.32
CA ILE A 260 13.21 6.91 11.37
C ILE A 260 12.46 7.68 12.47
N ASN A 261 12.83 7.44 13.73
CA ASN A 261 12.18 7.93 14.93
C ASN A 261 10.81 7.34 15.24
N ASP A 262 10.30 6.40 14.44
CA ASP A 262 9.13 5.64 14.85
C ASP A 262 9.46 4.85 16.12
N HIS A 263 8.58 4.95 17.11
CA HIS A 263 8.68 4.17 18.32
C HIS A 263 8.02 2.82 18.06
N VAL A 264 8.81 1.76 18.14
CA VAL A 264 8.34 0.40 17.85
C VAL A 264 8.51 -0.52 19.05
N ARG A 265 7.66 -1.53 19.11
CA ARG A 265 7.80 -2.70 19.96
C ARG A 265 7.77 -3.93 19.10
N CYS A 266 8.78 -4.78 19.21
CA CYS A 266 8.98 -5.93 18.34
C CYS A 266 9.17 -7.20 19.17
N LEU A 267 8.46 -8.25 18.81
CA LEU A 267 8.82 -9.61 19.19
C LEU A 267 9.67 -10.21 18.07
N TYR A 268 10.82 -10.81 18.38
CA TYR A 268 11.72 -11.34 17.37
C TYR A 268 12.36 -12.68 17.78
N GLU A 269 12.77 -13.48 16.79
CA GLU A 269 13.43 -14.77 17.00
C GLU A 269 14.85 -14.54 17.57
N ASN A 270 15.19 -15.18 18.70
CA ASN A 270 16.55 -15.10 19.27
C ASN A 270 17.61 -15.69 18.35
N ASN A 271 17.26 -16.73 17.59
CA ASN A 271 18.17 -17.36 16.65
C ASN A 271 18.55 -16.40 15.52
N GLU A 272 19.84 -16.07 15.42
CA GLU A 272 20.39 -15.35 14.28
C GLU A 272 20.12 -16.16 13.00
N LYS A 273 19.43 -15.53 12.05
CA LYS A 273 19.26 -16.13 10.73
C LYS A 273 20.45 -15.70 9.89
N LYS A 274 21.34 -16.63 9.57
CA LYS A 274 22.17 -16.53 8.35
C LYS A 274 21.22 -16.59 7.17
N SER A 275 20.66 -15.44 6.79
CA SER A 275 19.78 -15.32 5.64
C SER A 275 20.56 -15.72 4.39
N ILE A 276 19.88 -16.28 3.38
CA ILE A 276 20.45 -16.43 2.02
C ILE A 276 20.83 -15.04 1.44
N LEU A 277 20.33 -13.96 2.04
CA LEU A 277 20.75 -12.57 1.82
C LEU A 277 22.07 -12.21 2.53
N THR A 278 22.89 -13.17 2.95
CA THR A 278 24.18 -12.96 3.68
C THR A 278 25.16 -12.05 2.95
N GLN A 279 25.01 -11.82 1.65
CA GLN A 279 25.80 -10.82 0.91
C GLN A 279 25.30 -9.37 1.07
N ARG A 280 24.09 -9.16 1.60
CA ARG A 280 23.41 -7.85 1.68
C ARG A 280 22.93 -7.46 3.07
N LEU A 281 22.89 -8.39 4.02
CA LEU A 281 22.48 -8.11 5.40
C LEU A 281 23.70 -8.09 6.33
N PRO A 282 23.69 -7.25 7.37
CA PRO A 282 24.67 -7.33 8.45
C PRO A 282 24.68 -8.72 9.08
N SER A 283 25.86 -9.13 9.56
CA SER A 283 26.14 -10.47 10.10
C SER A 283 25.24 -10.90 11.26
N GLN A 284 24.56 -9.95 11.92
CA GLN A 284 23.63 -10.19 13.03
C GLN A 284 22.27 -9.55 12.75
N THR A 285 21.40 -10.24 12.02
CA THR A 285 20.04 -9.76 11.75
C THR A 285 19.03 -10.75 12.30
N HIS A 286 18.08 -10.25 13.10
CA HIS A 286 17.01 -11.08 13.67
C HIS A 286 15.68 -10.89 12.94
N LYS A 287 14.92 -11.97 12.83
CA LYS A 287 13.62 -11.97 12.16
C LYS A 287 12.54 -11.51 13.13
N VAL A 288 11.77 -10.51 12.72
CA VAL A 288 10.62 -9.99 13.45
C VAL A 288 9.44 -10.95 13.34
N ILE A 289 8.84 -11.32 14.47
CA ILE A 289 7.63 -12.15 14.58
C ILE A 289 6.39 -11.27 14.62
N SER A 290 6.43 -10.22 15.43
CA SER A 290 5.42 -9.17 15.44
C SER A 290 6.08 -7.82 15.67
N LEU A 291 5.47 -6.78 15.12
CA LEU A 291 5.92 -5.41 15.24
C LEU A 291 4.72 -4.53 15.49
N ILE A 292 4.86 -3.62 16.44
CA ILE A 292 3.87 -2.61 16.74
C ILE A 292 4.55 -1.27 16.61
N ASN A 293 4.05 -0.45 15.70
CA ASN A 293 4.47 0.93 15.58
C ASN A 293 3.58 1.76 16.49
N MET A 294 4.13 2.12 17.64
CA MET A 294 3.46 2.89 18.67
C MET A 294 3.23 4.33 18.24
N THR A 295 4.03 4.86 17.30
CA THR A 295 3.86 6.23 16.78
C THR A 295 2.56 6.39 16.01
N GLU A 296 2.27 5.47 15.09
CA GLU A 296 1.06 5.54 14.25
C GLU A 296 -0.07 4.62 14.72
N GLY A 297 0.17 3.77 15.72
CA GLY A 297 -0.81 2.78 16.18
C GLY A 297 -1.05 1.68 15.16
N SER A 298 0.00 1.21 14.49
CA SER A 298 -0.07 0.05 13.60
C SER A 298 0.54 -1.18 14.22
N ALA A 299 0.06 -2.32 13.77
CA ALA A 299 0.47 -3.60 14.30
C ALA A 299 0.56 -4.59 13.14
N TYR A 300 1.69 -5.27 13.08
CA TYR A 300 2.12 -6.20 12.05
C TYR A 300 2.43 -7.52 12.76
N ARG A 301 1.87 -8.64 12.28
CA ARG A 301 2.21 -9.95 12.83
C ARG A 301 2.43 -10.93 11.70
N LEU A 302 3.44 -11.77 11.87
CA LEU A 302 3.66 -12.94 11.06
C LEU A 302 2.63 -14.05 11.38
N ARG A 303 1.81 -14.44 10.41
CA ARG A 303 0.95 -15.65 10.48
C ARG A 303 1.67 -16.91 9.95
N GLY A 304 1.83 -17.95 10.79
CA GLY A 304 2.12 -19.32 10.35
C GLY A 304 3.44 -19.95 10.83
N ALA A 305 3.38 -21.20 11.28
CA ALA A 305 4.55 -22.07 11.51
C ALA A 305 5.07 -22.63 10.18
N GLY A 306 5.82 -21.81 9.44
CA GLY A 306 6.55 -22.27 8.26
C GLY A 306 7.87 -22.91 8.66
N VAL A 307 7.98 -24.23 8.49
CA VAL A 307 9.26 -24.94 8.43
C VAL A 307 10.10 -24.29 7.32
N LEU A 308 11.33 -23.89 7.68
CA LEU A 308 12.49 -23.54 6.84
C LEU A 308 12.26 -22.80 5.51
N GLY A 309 12.90 -21.63 5.38
CA GLY A 309 13.23 -21.04 4.08
C GLY A 309 12.07 -20.29 3.42
N ILE A 310 12.01 -18.98 3.67
CA ILE A 310 11.38 -18.04 2.73
C ILE A 310 9.88 -18.30 2.53
N ARG A 311 9.08 -18.17 3.59
CA ARG A 311 7.66 -17.83 3.46
C ARG A 311 7.43 -16.45 4.07
N PRO A 312 6.91 -15.49 3.32
CA PRO A 312 6.49 -14.22 3.89
C PRO A 312 5.07 -14.40 4.40
N ASN A 313 4.83 -13.98 5.63
CA ASN A 313 3.54 -14.18 6.26
C ASN A 313 2.65 -12.96 6.03
N ILE A 314 1.35 -13.20 5.97
CA ILE A 314 0.31 -12.18 5.89
C ILE A 314 0.48 -11.21 7.06
N ILE A 315 0.76 -9.95 6.75
CA ILE A 315 0.65 -8.86 7.71
C ILE A 315 -0.85 -8.60 7.92
N GLU A 316 -1.40 -9.07 9.04
CA GLU A 316 -2.70 -8.60 9.48
C GLU A 316 -2.54 -7.29 10.26
N ARG A 317 -2.75 -6.16 9.58
CA ARG A 317 -3.03 -4.90 10.27
C ARG A 317 -4.45 -4.94 10.83
N CYS A 318 -4.57 -4.46 12.03
CA CYS A 318 -5.67 -4.77 12.95
C CYS A 318 -6.84 -3.84 12.67
N THR A 319 -7.95 -4.36 12.15
CA THR A 319 -9.05 -3.53 11.64
C THR A 319 -10.05 -3.11 12.72
N LEU A 320 -10.16 -1.81 13.01
CA LEU A 320 -11.21 -1.29 13.90
C LEU A 320 -12.57 -1.50 13.22
N SER A 321 -13.40 -2.42 13.72
CA SER A 321 -14.82 -2.42 13.37
C SER A 321 -15.49 -1.15 13.91
N PRO A 322 -16.46 -0.56 13.18
CA PRO A 322 -17.31 0.51 13.67
C PRO A 322 -18.05 0.18 14.98
N GLN A 323 -18.14 -1.10 15.36
CA GLN A 323 -18.81 -1.61 16.56
C GLN A 323 -17.84 -2.03 17.68
N GLY A 324 -16.53 -1.81 17.53
CA GLY A 324 -15.55 -2.16 18.55
C GLY A 324 -15.23 -3.66 18.67
N GLN A 325 -15.70 -4.51 17.76
CA GLN A 325 -15.39 -5.95 17.71
C GLN A 325 -14.59 -6.32 16.45
N TYR A 326 -13.47 -7.02 16.62
CA TYR A 326 -12.59 -7.45 15.52
C TYR A 326 -13.06 -8.79 14.93
N THR A 327 -13.02 -8.92 13.60
CA THR A 327 -13.09 -10.21 12.90
C THR A 327 -11.73 -10.55 12.30
N SER A 328 -11.33 -11.82 12.45
CA SER A 328 -10.10 -12.44 11.96
C SER A 328 -10.06 -12.66 10.46
#